data_AF-A0AAV4AB48-F1
#
_entry.id   AF-A0AAV4AB48-F1
#
_cell.length_a   1.000
_cell.length_b   1.000
_cell.length_c   1.000
_cell.angle_alpha   90.00
_cell.angle_beta   90.00
_cell.angle_gamma   90.00
#
_symmetry.space_group_name_H-M   'P 1'
#
loop_
_entity.id
_entity.type
_entity.pdbx_description
1 polymer ?
#
loop_
_entity_poly.entity_id
_entity_poly.type
_entity_poly.pdbx_seq_one_letter_code
_entity_poly.pdbx_strand_id
1 'polypeptide(L)'
;MQPPHTAKRTKEWLERYRWDIIPHPAHSPDLAPSDFHLFGPLKHHLGGKKFEDEDELIGEVRAWFSKLDVNFFTQRIYFLPWKQKCIALHGDYIEK
;
A
#
# COMPACT_ATOMS: atom_id res chain seq x y z
N MET A 1 -17.10 7.81 14.77
CA MET A 1 -15.66 7.76 15.15
C MET A 1 -14.84 8.33 14.01
N GLN A 2 -13.81 9.15 14.27
CA GLN A 2 -12.89 9.60 13.21
C GLN A 2 -12.01 8.43 12.73
N PRO A 3 -11.68 8.32 11.42
CA PRO A 3 -10.75 7.32 10.94
C PRO A 3 -9.38 7.43 11.63
N PRO A 4 -8.75 6.31 12.02
CA PRO A 4 -7.50 6.34 12.80
C PRO A 4 -6.36 7.11 12.10
N HIS A 5 -6.30 7.07 10.77
CA HIS A 5 -5.29 7.77 9.97
C HIS A 5 -5.53 9.29 9.85
N THR A 6 -6.67 9.80 10.31
CA THR A 6 -7.01 11.25 10.33
C THR A 6 -7.28 11.79 11.72
N ALA A 7 -7.20 10.94 12.75
CA ALA A 7 -7.43 11.32 14.13
C ALA A 7 -6.44 12.40 14.58
N LYS A 8 -6.87 13.25 15.52
CA LYS A 8 -6.06 14.36 16.06
C LYS A 8 -4.64 13.91 16.47
N ARG A 9 -4.55 12.83 17.24
CA ARG A 9 -3.27 12.28 17.72
C ARG A 9 -2.33 11.90 16.56
N THR A 10 -2.87 11.33 15.49
CA THR A 10 -2.09 10.94 14.29
C THR A 10 -1.58 12.18 13.55
N LYS A 11 -2.43 13.20 13.39
CA LYS A 11 -2.05 14.47 12.75
C LYS A 11 -0.96 15.21 13.53
N GLU A 12 -1.13 15.35 14.85
CA GLU A 12 -0.13 15.98 15.73
C GLU A 12 1.22 15.25 15.67
N TRP A 13 1.20 13.92 15.58
CA TRP A 13 2.43 13.14 15.41
C TRP A 13 3.07 13.41 14.05
N LEU A 14 2.31 13.37 12.95
CA LEU A 14 2.84 13.64 11.61
C LEU A 14 3.44 15.05 11.49
N GLU A 15 2.76 16.05 12.06
CA GLU A 15 3.25 17.43 12.13
C GLU A 15 4.53 17.54 12.96
N ARG A 16 4.60 16.88 14.12
CA ARG A 16 5.80 16.86 14.98
C ARG A 16 7.02 16.33 14.25
N TYR A 17 6.86 15.30 13.42
CA TYR A 17 7.94 14.70 12.65
C TYR A 17 8.09 15.30 11.24
N ARG A 18 7.31 16.33 10.89
CA ARG A 18 7.33 17.03 9.60
C ARG A 18 7.13 16.11 8.39
N TRP A 19 6.21 15.17 8.52
CA TRP A 19 5.82 14.31 7.40
C TRP A 19 4.78 15.01 6.53
N ASP A 20 5.09 15.18 5.25
CA ASP A 20 4.12 15.67 4.27
C ASP A 20 3.08 14.58 3.98
N ILE A 21 1.81 14.95 4.09
CA ILE A 21 0.69 14.04 3.81
C ILE A 21 0.28 14.25 2.36
N ILE A 22 0.44 13.21 1.54
CA ILE A 22 -0.05 13.21 0.17
C ILE A 22 -1.59 13.04 0.20
N PRO A 23 -2.36 13.94 -0.44
CA PRO A 23 -3.81 13.79 -0.53
C PRO A 23 -4.17 12.47 -1.22
N HIS A 24 -5.08 11.70 -0.61
CA HIS A 24 -5.57 10.44 -1.14
C HIS A 24 -7.10 10.48 -1.22
N PRO A 25 -7.70 10.28 -2.41
CA PRO A 25 -9.15 10.26 -2.55
C PRO A 25 -9.75 9.04 -1.85
N ALA A 26 -11.01 9.17 -1.39
CA ALA A 26 -11.72 8.07 -0.77
C ALA A 26 -11.94 6.92 -1.77
N HIS A 27 -12.00 5.69 -1.27
CA HIS A 27 -12.32 4.49 -2.07
C HIS A 27 -11.44 4.26 -3.31
N SER A 28 -10.17 4.66 -3.26
CA SER A 28 -9.24 4.62 -4.40
C SER A 28 -8.04 3.65 -4.17
N PRO A 29 -8.29 2.35 -3.95
CA PRO A 29 -7.22 1.37 -3.70
C PRO A 29 -6.32 1.17 -4.93
N ASP A 30 -6.83 1.45 -6.13
CA ASP A 30 -6.07 1.49 -7.38
C ASP A 30 -4.96 2.57 -7.38
N LEU A 31 -5.06 3.55 -6.48
CA LEU A 31 -4.07 4.61 -6.25
C LEU A 31 -3.11 4.35 -5.11
N ALA A 32 -3.35 3.32 -4.31
CA ALA A 32 -2.53 2.98 -3.17
C ALA A 32 -1.48 1.92 -3.59
N PRO A 33 -0.17 2.23 -3.59
CA PRO A 33 0.88 1.27 -3.97
C PRO A 33 0.81 -0.05 -3.22
N SER A 34 0.43 -0.02 -1.95
CA SER A 34 0.24 -1.22 -1.14
C SER A 34 -0.86 -2.13 -1.70
N ASP A 35 -2.03 -1.57 -2.05
CA ASP A 35 -3.17 -2.34 -2.50
C ASP A 35 -3.02 -2.84 -3.93
N PHE A 36 -2.57 -1.99 -4.86
CA PHE A 36 -2.54 -2.35 -6.27
C PHE A 36 -1.34 -3.26 -6.63
N HIS A 37 -0.21 -3.14 -5.90
CA HIS A 37 1.05 -3.79 -6.26
C HIS A 37 1.57 -4.78 -5.22
N LEU A 38 1.53 -4.44 -3.93
CA LEU A 38 2.16 -5.26 -2.89
C LEU A 38 1.28 -6.42 -2.43
N PHE A 39 0.02 -6.14 -2.09
CA PHE A 39 -0.84 -7.13 -1.43
C PHE A 39 -1.32 -8.25 -2.36
N GLY A 40 -1.44 -8.01 -3.66
CA GLY A 40 -1.79 -9.06 -4.63
C GLY A 40 -0.78 -10.22 -4.64
N PRO A 41 0.50 -9.94 -4.97
CA PRO A 41 1.58 -10.92 -4.91
C PRO A 41 1.76 -11.55 -3.52
N LEU A 42 1.66 -10.77 -2.43
CA LEU A 42 1.77 -11.31 -1.08
C LEU A 42 0.64 -12.29 -0.77
N LYS A 43 -0.61 -11.96 -1.10
CA LYS A 43 -1.75 -12.87 -0.93
C LYS A 43 -1.58 -14.14 -1.75
N HIS A 44 -1.04 -14.04 -2.96
CA HIS A 44 -0.73 -15.22 -3.77
C HIS A 44 0.33 -16.11 -3.10
N HIS A 45 1.41 -15.51 -2.58
CA HIS A 45 2.47 -16.23 -1.85
C HIS A 45 1.98 -16.90 -0.56
N LEU A 46 1.07 -16.26 0.16
CA LEU A 46 0.48 -16.78 1.40
C LEU A 46 -0.69 -17.74 1.13
N GLY A 47 -1.22 -17.77 -0.09
CA GLY A 47 -2.39 -18.55 -0.45
C GLY A 47 -2.22 -20.04 -0.14
N GLY A 48 -3.17 -20.58 0.63
CA GLY A 48 -3.19 -22.02 0.99
C GLY A 48 -2.23 -22.43 2.10
N LYS A 49 -1.38 -21.52 2.60
CA LYS A 49 -0.53 -21.79 3.77
C LYS A 49 -1.35 -21.71 5.05
N LYS A 50 -1.06 -22.61 5.99
CA LYS A 50 -1.54 -22.54 7.37
C LYS A 50 -0.32 -22.30 8.25
N PHE A 51 -0.50 -21.42 9.22
CA PHE A 51 0.53 -21.09 10.21
C PHE A 51 -0.01 -21.48 11.57
N GLU A 52 0.84 -22.04 12.42
CA GLU A 52 0.49 -22.48 13.77
C GLU A 52 0.31 -21.28 14.71
N ASP A 53 1.12 -20.24 14.51
CA ASP A 53 1.08 -19.01 15.29
C ASP A 53 1.42 -17.74 14.47
N GLU A 54 1.39 -16.60 15.15
CA GLU A 54 1.70 -15.30 14.55
C GLU A 54 3.18 -15.16 14.19
N ASP A 55 4.09 -15.75 14.97
CA ASP A 55 5.53 -15.64 14.74
C ASP A 55 5.94 -16.37 13.46
N GLU A 56 5.34 -17.52 13.17
CA GLU A 56 5.52 -18.24 11.92
C GLU A 56 5.03 -17.42 10.72
N LEU A 57 3.83 -16.82 10.81
CA LEU A 57 3.31 -15.94 9.77
C LEU A 57 4.21 -14.73 9.54
N ILE A 58 4.65 -14.06 10.61
CA ILE A 58 5.56 -12.91 10.53
C ILE A 58 6.90 -13.33 9.91
N GLY A 59 7.41 -14.50 10.28
CA GLY A 59 8.62 -15.09 9.72
C GLY A 59 8.51 -15.29 8.22
N GLU A 60 7.43 -15.90 7.75
CA GLU A 60 7.18 -16.16 6.33
C GLU A 60 7.01 -14.85 5.53
N VAL A 61 6.29 -13.88 6.08
CA VAL A 61 6.13 -12.55 5.44
C VAL A 61 7.49 -11.85 5.33
N ARG A 62 8.31 -11.84 6.39
CA ARG A 62 9.67 -11.26 6.35
C ARG A 62 10.56 -11.97 5.34
N ALA A 63 10.52 -13.31 5.30
CA ALA A 63 11.29 -14.11 4.35
C ALA A 63 10.83 -13.90 2.90
N TRP A 64 9.56 -13.55 2.67
CA TRP A 64 9.09 -13.15 1.35
C TRP A 64 9.63 -11.76 0.98
N PHE A 65 9.53 -10.78 1.87
CA PHE A 65 10.04 -9.42 1.63
C PHE A 65 11.55 -9.41 1.34
N SER A 66 12.35 -10.24 2.01
CA SER A 66 13.80 -10.31 1.78
C SER A 66 14.20 -10.84 0.41
N LYS A 67 13.29 -11.50 -0.31
CA LYS A 67 13.50 -12.00 -1.68
C LYS A 67 13.14 -10.97 -2.75
N LEU A 68 12.47 -9.88 -2.38
CA LEU A 68 12.05 -8.86 -3.32
C LEU A 68 13.19 -7.93 -3.66
N ASP A 69 13.43 -7.75 -4.95
CA ASP A 69 14.42 -6.80 -5.45
C ASP A 69 13.97 -5.35 -5.22
N VAL A 70 14.91 -4.42 -5.08
CA VAL A 70 14.60 -2.99 -4.93
C VAL A 70 13.72 -2.47 -6.09
N ASN A 71 13.90 -3.01 -7.29
CA ASN A 71 13.09 -2.66 -8.45
C ASN A 71 11.62 -3.01 -8.28
N PHE A 72 11.29 -4.03 -7.48
CA PHE A 72 9.90 -4.35 -7.15
C PHE A 72 9.20 -3.15 -6.50
N PHE A 73 9.88 -2.42 -5.62
CA PHE A 73 9.31 -1.27 -4.92
C PHE A 73 9.41 0.02 -5.75
N THR A 74 10.54 0.24 -6.41
CA THR A 74 10.79 1.51 -7.11
C THR A 74 9.99 1.63 -8.41
N GLN A 75 9.78 0.53 -9.15
CA GLN A 75 9.05 0.56 -10.42
C GLN A 75 7.69 1.25 -10.29
N ARG A 76 6.96 1.00 -9.19
CA ARG A 76 5.62 1.54 -8.97
C ARG A 76 5.58 2.89 -8.26
N ILE A 77 6.55 3.17 -7.39
CA ILE A 77 6.69 4.50 -6.77
C ILE A 77 7.02 5.55 -7.84
N TYR A 78 7.86 5.19 -8.82
CA TYR A 78 8.25 6.08 -9.92
C TYR A 78 7.35 5.99 -11.16
N PHE A 79 6.52 4.96 -11.31
CA PHE A 79 5.47 4.96 -12.33
C PHE A 79 4.38 5.97 -11.94
N LEU A 80 4.56 7.24 -12.31
CA LEU A 80 3.52 8.27 -12.30
C LEU A 80 2.35 8.11 -13.30
N PRO A 81 2.32 7.19 -14.30
CA PRO A 81 1.23 7.13 -15.29
C PRO A 81 -0.17 6.88 -14.70
N TRP A 82 -0.29 6.32 -13.49
CA TRP A 82 -1.60 6.01 -12.90
C TRP A 82 -2.36 7.28 -12.46
N LYS A 83 -1.69 8.29 -11.90
CA LYS A 83 -2.34 9.58 -11.59
C LYS A 83 -2.87 10.25 -12.86
N GLN A 84 -2.08 10.19 -13.94
CA GLN A 84 -2.48 10.70 -15.25
C GLN A 84 -3.65 9.91 -15.84
N LYS A 85 -3.68 8.57 -15.66
CA LYS A 85 -4.81 7.74 -16.07
C LYS A 85 -6.09 8.09 -15.30
N CYS A 86 -6.05 8.31 -13.99
CA CYS A 86 -7.24 8.77 -13.25
C CYS A 86 -7.76 10.10 -13.75
N ILE A 87 -6.85 11.04 -14.04
CA ILE A 87 -7.24 12.33 -14.62
C ILE A 87 -7.89 12.12 -16.00
N ALA A 88 -7.31 11.27 -16.84
CA ALA A 88 -7.84 10.95 -18.17
C ALA A 88 -9.21 10.23 -18.12
N LEU A 89 -9.46 9.45 -17.06
CA LEU A 89 -10.72 8.76 -16.80
C LEU A 89 -11.69 9.61 -15.97
N HIS A 90 -11.44 10.91 -15.78
CA HIS A 90 -12.29 11.82 -15.02
C HIS A 90 -12.62 11.34 -13.58
N GLY A 91 -11.73 10.55 -12.97
CA GLY A 91 -11.90 10.00 -11.63
C GLY A 91 -12.54 8.61 -11.58
N ASP A 92 -12.85 8.00 -12.72
CA ASP A 92 -13.30 6.60 -12.77
C ASP A 92 -12.14 5.62 -12.46
N TYR A 93 -12.53 4.42 -12.02
CA TYR A 93 -11.60 3.35 -11.67
C TYR A 93 -10.71 2.94 -12.85
N ILE A 94 -9.44 2.69 -12.56
CA ILE A 94 -8.52 2.13 -13.55
C ILE A 94 -8.74 0.61 -13.62
N GLU A 95 -9.26 0.11 -14.74
CA GLU A 95 -9.29 -1.32 -15.04
C GLU A 95 -7.86 -1.86 -15.31
N LYS A 96 -7.62 -3.10 -14.87
CA LYS A 96 -6.33 -3.80 -15.01
C LYS A 96 -6.14 -4.43 -16.38
#